data_AF-A0A0G0WE66-F1
#
_entry.id   AF-A0A0G0WE66-F1
#
_cell.length_a   1.000
_cell.length_b   1.000
_cell.length_c   1.000
_cell.angle_alpha   90.00
_cell.angle_beta   90.00
_cell.angle_gamma   90.00
#
_symmetry.space_group_name_H-M   'P 1'
#
loop_
_entity.id
_entity.type
_entity.pdbx_description
1 polymer ?
#
loop_
_entity_poly.entity_id
_entity_poly.type
_entity_poly.pdbx_seq_one_letter_code
_entity_poly.pdbx_strand_id
1 'polypeptide(L)'
;MDYKKKLEELILTVIRENGSDLHFGTGRVPSIRVAGELIFLAKQPVFTSEDTLGILGEVLSLPGGDAGCIEGVISNFKVNNNYEIIVQIADKTQKLSLYDSLHTKLMGIYPMEVSVPFRFVYRPDSNVSDGSLLICSQDRDIPNIVSLQSYEMISPVLKAVTNISLDKIDNAQVDYKKINPTYYEVSTASKDPYILVLRERFSPFWILHPKNSPWYKNIFLRERVDNHFAINGYENAWLVDKTDQAEWVLEYIPQRLFYAGSVISIITLVLSLGLVLKHNGKKHS
;
A
#
# COMPACT_ATOMS: atom_id res chain seq x y z
N MET A 1 -36.39 16.30 -10.90
CA MET A 1 -35.93 17.34 -11.85
C MET A 1 -34.55 16.93 -12.36
N ASP A 2 -34.14 17.28 -13.58
CA ASP A 2 -32.73 17.06 -14.01
C ASP A 2 -31.87 18.20 -13.44
N TYR A 3 -31.21 17.94 -12.31
CA TYR A 3 -30.52 18.98 -11.54
C TYR A 3 -29.27 19.52 -12.24
N LYS A 4 -28.56 18.68 -12.98
CA LYS A 4 -27.40 19.09 -13.77
C LYS A 4 -27.81 20.07 -14.86
N LYS A 5 -28.79 19.67 -15.67
CA LYS A 5 -29.33 20.56 -16.73
C LYS A 5 -29.89 21.84 -16.12
N LYS A 6 -30.50 21.75 -14.93
CA LYS A 6 -31.05 22.92 -14.26
C LYS A 6 -29.97 23.90 -13.81
N LEU A 7 -28.88 23.39 -13.24
CA LEU A 7 -27.74 24.20 -12.84
C LEU A 7 -27.10 24.87 -14.06
N GLU A 8 -26.92 24.14 -15.17
CA GLU A 8 -26.43 24.70 -16.44
C GLU A 8 -27.32 25.85 -16.95
N GLU A 9 -28.65 25.68 -16.95
CA GLU A 9 -29.60 26.73 -17.33
C GLU A 9 -29.48 28.00 -16.46
N LEU A 10 -29.30 27.83 -15.15
CA LEU A 10 -29.15 28.95 -14.22
C LEU A 10 -27.82 29.69 -14.44
N ILE A 11 -26.72 28.95 -14.61
CA ILE A 11 -25.40 29.53 -14.90
C ILE A 11 -25.43 30.29 -16.23
N LEU A 12 -26.03 29.72 -17.27
CA LEU A 12 -26.20 30.39 -18.57
C LEU A 12 -27.03 31.66 -18.44
N THR A 13 -28.04 31.67 -17.57
CA THR A 13 -28.82 32.88 -17.28
C THR A 13 -27.95 33.95 -16.63
N VAL A 14 -27.14 33.60 -15.62
CA VAL A 14 -26.21 34.54 -14.97
C VAL A 14 -25.27 35.16 -16.01
N ILE A 15 -24.68 34.33 -16.89
CA ILE A 15 -23.76 34.80 -17.93
C ILE A 15 -24.48 35.73 -18.92
N ARG A 16 -25.66 35.34 -19.40
CA ARG A 16 -26.41 36.12 -20.40
C ARG A 16 -26.84 37.49 -19.86
N GLU A 17 -27.24 37.54 -18.60
CA GLU A 17 -27.70 38.78 -17.96
C GLU A 17 -26.55 39.59 -17.33
N ASN A 18 -25.28 39.22 -17.55
CA ASN A 18 -24.10 39.84 -16.94
C ASN A 18 -24.19 39.90 -15.39
N GLY A 19 -24.68 38.83 -14.78
CA GLY A 19 -24.78 38.71 -13.33
C GLY A 19 -23.44 38.36 -12.66
N SER A 20 -23.23 38.87 -11.44
CA SER A 20 -22.08 38.55 -10.59
C SER A 20 -22.32 37.32 -9.72
N ASP A 21 -23.54 37.16 -9.22
CA ASP A 21 -23.89 36.14 -8.24
C ASP A 21 -25.18 35.41 -8.62
N LEU A 22 -25.25 34.12 -8.28
CA LEU A 22 -26.47 33.31 -8.30
C LEU A 22 -26.87 32.96 -6.87
N HIS A 23 -28.09 33.31 -6.49
CA HIS A 23 -28.67 33.06 -5.18
C HIS A 23 -29.89 32.14 -5.33
N PHE A 24 -29.90 31.00 -4.65
CA PHE A 24 -31.07 30.12 -4.59
C PHE A 24 -31.21 29.47 -3.21
N GLY A 25 -32.38 28.92 -2.92
CA GLY A 25 -32.62 28.18 -1.68
C GLY A 25 -34.08 27.78 -1.54
N THR A 26 -34.36 26.96 -0.53
CA THR A 26 -35.69 26.42 -0.27
C THR A 26 -36.75 27.50 -0.10
N GLY A 27 -37.92 27.30 -0.70
CA GLY A 27 -39.11 28.13 -0.50
C GLY A 27 -39.10 29.46 -1.25
N ARG A 28 -38.13 29.69 -2.14
CA ARG A 28 -38.05 30.88 -2.99
C ARG A 28 -37.66 30.53 -4.42
N VAL A 29 -37.94 31.44 -5.33
CA VAL A 29 -37.40 31.38 -6.69
C VAL A 29 -35.91 31.76 -6.66
N PRO A 30 -35.08 31.18 -7.54
CA PRO A 30 -33.69 31.60 -7.70
C PRO A 30 -33.62 33.07 -8.12
N SER A 31 -32.52 33.73 -7.79
CA SER A 31 -32.26 35.14 -8.05
C SER A 31 -30.81 35.33 -8.47
N ILE A 32 -30.54 36.37 -9.26
CA ILE A 32 -29.20 36.73 -9.71
C ILE A 32 -28.88 38.16 -9.30
N ARG A 33 -27.61 38.48 -9.05
CA ARG A 33 -27.19 39.86 -8.83
C ARG A 33 -26.65 40.46 -10.13
N VAL A 34 -27.24 41.54 -10.61
CA VAL A 34 -26.81 42.27 -11.82
C VAL A 34 -26.59 43.72 -11.45
N ALA A 35 -25.40 44.28 -11.72
CA ALA A 35 -25.04 45.67 -11.39
C ALA A 35 -25.34 46.07 -9.92
N GLY A 36 -25.23 45.13 -8.98
CA GLY A 36 -25.50 45.35 -7.55
C GLY A 36 -26.95 45.09 -7.11
N GLU A 37 -27.90 45.01 -8.05
CA GLU A 37 -29.31 44.74 -7.77
C GLU A 37 -29.63 43.25 -7.80
N LEU A 38 -30.47 42.77 -6.86
CA LEU A 38 -30.89 41.38 -6.79
C LEU A 38 -32.19 41.17 -7.58
N ILE A 39 -32.13 40.39 -8.65
CA ILE A 39 -33.23 40.12 -9.58
C ILE A 39 -33.75 38.70 -9.40
N PHE A 40 -35.03 38.54 -9.08
CA PHE A 40 -35.67 37.23 -8.93
C PHE A 40 -36.11 36.65 -10.28
N LEU A 41 -35.76 35.39 -10.54
CA LEU A 41 -36.08 34.69 -11.78
C LEU A 41 -37.50 34.14 -11.73
N ALA A 42 -38.51 35.00 -11.84
CA ALA A 42 -39.93 34.64 -11.68
C ALA A 42 -40.46 33.56 -12.66
N LYS A 43 -39.76 33.30 -13.77
CA LYS A 43 -40.07 32.20 -14.70
C LYS A 43 -39.65 30.82 -14.18
N GLN A 44 -38.86 30.77 -13.10
CA GLN A 44 -38.42 29.55 -12.46
C GLN A 44 -39.41 29.14 -11.35
N PRO A 45 -39.58 27.83 -11.11
CA PRO A 45 -40.39 27.37 -9.99
C PRO A 45 -39.71 27.74 -8.66
N VAL A 46 -40.52 27.78 -7.60
CA VAL A 46 -40.03 27.84 -6.23
C VAL A 46 -39.30 26.53 -5.93
N PHE A 47 -38.05 26.60 -5.48
CA PHE A 47 -37.27 25.39 -5.17
C PHE A 47 -37.68 24.78 -3.83
N THR A 48 -37.86 23.47 -3.82
CA THR A 48 -38.05 22.69 -2.60
C THR A 48 -36.72 22.42 -1.91
N SER A 49 -36.75 21.83 -0.71
CA SER A 49 -35.54 21.35 -0.04
C SER A 49 -34.82 20.29 -0.86
N GLU A 50 -35.58 19.40 -1.51
CA GLU A 50 -35.06 18.37 -2.41
C GLU A 50 -34.37 18.98 -3.61
N ASP A 51 -34.98 19.98 -4.25
CA ASP A 51 -34.37 20.66 -5.41
C ASP A 51 -33.08 21.39 -5.04
N THR A 52 -33.06 22.05 -3.89
CA THR A 52 -31.89 22.80 -3.42
C THR A 52 -30.71 21.86 -3.12
N LEU A 53 -30.98 20.73 -2.47
CA LEU A 53 -29.98 19.70 -2.20
C LEU A 53 -29.51 19.00 -3.49
N GLY A 54 -30.44 18.73 -4.42
CA GLY A 54 -30.12 18.16 -5.72
C GLY A 54 -29.17 19.04 -6.53
N ILE A 55 -29.43 20.36 -6.59
CA ILE A 55 -28.55 21.32 -7.27
C ILE A 55 -27.22 21.48 -6.53
N LEU A 56 -27.23 21.52 -5.19
CA LEU A 56 -26.00 21.58 -4.39
C LEU A 56 -25.10 20.37 -4.64
N GLY A 57 -25.68 19.18 -4.80
CA GLY A 57 -24.96 17.95 -5.13
C GLY A 57 -24.22 18.02 -6.47
N GLU A 58 -24.71 18.79 -7.44
CA GLU A 58 -24.01 19.00 -8.73
C GLU A 58 -22.83 19.99 -8.62
N VAL A 59 -22.84 20.86 -7.60
CA VAL A 59 -21.77 21.84 -7.35
C VAL A 59 -20.66 21.22 -6.49
N LEU A 60 -21.01 20.35 -5.55
CA LEU A 60 -20.05 19.71 -4.65
C LEU A 60 -19.40 18.50 -5.34
N SER A 61 -18.12 18.61 -5.63
CA SER A 61 -17.30 17.48 -6.04
C SER A 61 -16.95 16.62 -4.82
N LEU A 62 -17.69 15.54 -4.58
CA LEU A 62 -17.26 14.45 -3.71
C LEU A 62 -16.21 13.58 -4.42
N PRO A 63 -15.34 12.85 -3.69
CA PRO A 63 -14.42 11.88 -4.27
C PRO A 63 -15.16 10.94 -5.22
N GLY A 64 -14.77 10.93 -6.50
CA GLY A 64 -15.39 10.06 -7.51
C GLY A 64 -16.74 10.54 -8.08
N GLY A 65 -17.29 11.68 -7.63
CA GLY A 65 -18.58 12.20 -8.10
C GLY A 65 -19.81 11.46 -7.53
N ASP A 66 -19.64 10.72 -6.44
CA ASP A 66 -20.69 9.92 -5.83
C ASP A 66 -21.47 10.74 -4.80
N ALA A 67 -22.76 11.00 -5.04
CA ALA A 67 -23.69 11.38 -3.95
C ALA A 67 -23.83 10.19 -2.99
N GLY A 68 -24.07 10.40 -1.69
CA GLY A 68 -24.25 9.28 -0.75
C GLY A 68 -22.98 8.83 -0.02
N CYS A 69 -22.17 9.77 0.45
CA CYS A 69 -21.03 9.50 1.34
C CYS A 69 -21.35 9.83 2.80
N ILE A 70 -20.79 9.05 3.71
CA ILE A 70 -20.74 9.35 5.15
C ILE A 70 -19.27 9.57 5.52
N GLU A 71 -18.99 10.64 6.25
CA GLU A 71 -17.66 10.93 6.78
C GLU A 71 -17.53 10.41 8.23
N GLY A 72 -16.37 9.86 8.55
CA GLY A 72 -16.00 9.46 9.90
C GLY A 72 -14.50 9.64 10.13
N VAL A 73 -14.06 9.61 11.40
CA VAL A 73 -12.66 9.80 11.76
C VAL A 73 -12.18 8.62 12.60
N ILE A 74 -11.00 8.07 12.26
CA ILE A 74 -10.33 7.05 13.07
C ILE A 74 -9.79 7.69 14.36
N SER A 75 -10.25 7.21 15.51
CA SER A 75 -9.74 7.63 16.81
C SER A 75 -8.27 7.26 16.99
N ASN A 76 -7.46 8.18 17.54
CA ASN A 76 -6.02 7.99 17.77
C ASN A 76 -5.22 7.61 16.52
N PHE A 77 -5.60 8.20 15.38
CA PHE A 77 -4.94 7.98 14.10
C PHE A 77 -3.45 8.32 14.12
N LYS A 78 -2.64 7.49 13.46
CA LYS A 78 -1.21 7.62 13.26
C LYS A 78 -0.92 7.29 11.81
N VAL A 79 -0.39 8.26 11.07
CA VAL A 79 -0.10 8.12 9.63
C VAL A 79 0.81 6.93 9.31
N ASN A 80 1.72 6.56 10.22
CA ASN A 80 2.67 5.47 10.00
C ASN A 80 2.08 4.06 10.27
N ASN A 81 0.82 3.98 10.70
CA ASN A 81 0.17 2.73 11.06
C ASN A 81 -0.80 2.28 9.97
N ASN A 82 -0.95 0.97 9.82
CA ASN A 82 -1.98 0.39 8.96
C ASN A 82 -3.25 0.14 9.78
N TYR A 83 -4.41 0.20 9.12
CA TYR A 83 -5.69 -0.04 9.78
C TYR A 83 -6.54 -1.05 9.00
N GLU A 84 -7.26 -1.91 9.72
CA GLU A 84 -8.36 -2.69 9.18
C GLU A 84 -9.67 -1.96 9.51
N ILE A 85 -10.43 -1.63 8.47
CA ILE A 85 -11.73 -0.98 8.58
C ILE A 85 -12.81 -2.00 8.24
N ILE A 86 -13.73 -2.21 9.18
CA ILE A 86 -14.83 -3.16 9.05
C ILE A 86 -16.14 -2.37 9.03
N VAL A 87 -16.88 -2.50 7.93
CA VAL A 87 -18.15 -1.79 7.71
C VAL A 87 -19.27 -2.81 7.55
N GLN A 88 -20.29 -2.71 8.40
CA GLN A 88 -21.53 -3.46 8.27
C GLN A 88 -22.66 -2.51 7.88
N ILE A 89 -23.36 -2.84 6.81
CA ILE A 89 -24.53 -2.09 6.33
C ILE A 89 -25.80 -2.93 6.41
N ALA A 90 -26.94 -2.27 6.51
CA ALA A 90 -28.24 -2.91 6.60
C ALA A 90 -28.63 -3.58 5.27
N ASP A 91 -28.41 -2.88 4.16
CA ASP A 91 -28.63 -3.41 2.81
C ASP A 91 -27.39 -4.17 2.31
N LYS A 92 -27.48 -5.49 2.26
CA LYS A 92 -26.35 -6.35 1.83
C LYS A 92 -26.10 -6.33 0.33
N THR A 93 -26.95 -5.69 -0.47
CA THR A 93 -26.81 -5.62 -1.93
C THR A 93 -26.02 -4.40 -2.40
N GLN A 94 -25.98 -3.36 -1.56
CA GLN A 94 -25.30 -2.11 -1.84
C GLN A 94 -23.77 -2.29 -1.86
N LYS A 95 -23.11 -1.67 -2.84
CA LYS A 95 -21.65 -1.69 -2.98
C LYS A 95 -21.03 -0.44 -2.40
N LEU A 96 -19.99 -0.61 -1.60
CA LEU A 96 -19.28 0.48 -0.93
C LEU A 96 -17.90 0.74 -1.54
N SER A 97 -17.51 2.00 -1.54
CA SER A 97 -16.13 2.46 -1.76
C SER A 97 -15.72 3.32 -0.57
N LEU A 98 -14.50 3.14 -0.07
CA LEU A 98 -13.93 3.98 0.98
C LEU A 98 -12.82 4.87 0.41
N TYR A 99 -12.75 6.09 0.90
CA TYR A 99 -11.74 7.08 0.55
C TYR A 99 -11.14 7.71 1.81
N ASP A 100 -9.89 8.17 1.73
CA ASP A 100 -9.29 9.01 2.78
C ASP A 100 -9.54 10.52 2.54
N SER A 101 -8.99 11.38 3.40
CA SER A 101 -9.10 12.85 3.27
C SER A 101 -8.43 13.44 2.04
N LEU A 102 -7.55 12.68 1.37
CA LEU A 102 -6.98 13.05 0.07
C LEU A 102 -7.79 12.47 -1.09
N HIS A 103 -8.97 11.90 -0.83
CA HIS A 103 -9.83 11.24 -1.81
C HIS A 103 -9.19 10.02 -2.47
N THR A 104 -8.20 9.41 -1.82
CA THR A 104 -7.55 8.19 -2.30
C THR A 104 -8.41 6.99 -1.95
N LYS A 105 -8.73 6.16 -2.95
CA LYS A 105 -9.57 4.98 -2.77
C LYS A 105 -8.84 3.88 -2.00
N LEU A 106 -9.42 3.42 -0.91
CA LEU A 106 -8.91 2.30 -0.11
C LEU A 106 -9.10 0.96 -0.85
N MET A 107 -8.15 0.03 -0.68
CA MET A 107 -8.27 -1.32 -1.22
C MET A 107 -9.16 -2.19 -0.32
N GLY A 108 -10.25 -2.71 -0.89
CA GLY A 108 -11.09 -3.72 -0.26
C GLY A 108 -10.48 -5.11 -0.33
N ILE A 109 -10.72 -5.93 0.70
CA ILE A 109 -10.51 -7.38 0.63
C ILE A 109 -11.80 -7.94 0.01
N TYR A 110 -11.81 -8.21 -1.29
CA TYR A 110 -12.97 -8.80 -1.97
C TYR A 110 -12.92 -10.33 -1.85
N PRO A 111 -13.82 -10.99 -1.11
CA PRO A 111 -14.19 -12.35 -1.45
C PRO A 111 -15.00 -12.34 -2.76
N MET A 112 -15.04 -13.47 -3.45
CA MET A 112 -15.74 -13.63 -4.74
C MET A 112 -17.28 -13.41 -4.65
N GLU A 113 -17.82 -13.14 -3.46
CA GLU A 113 -19.23 -12.81 -3.17
C GLU A 113 -19.29 -11.54 -2.28
N VAL A 114 -20.42 -10.82 -2.29
CA VAL A 114 -20.65 -9.65 -1.41
C VAL A 114 -20.64 -10.10 0.06
N SER A 115 -19.47 -10.12 0.70
CA SER A 115 -19.36 -10.44 2.12
C SER A 115 -19.67 -9.20 2.95
N VAL A 116 -20.76 -9.25 3.71
CA VAL A 116 -21.01 -8.33 4.81
C VAL A 116 -20.57 -9.02 6.10
N PRO A 117 -19.68 -8.42 6.92
CA PRO A 117 -19.19 -7.06 6.81
C PRO A 117 -18.10 -6.87 5.75
N PHE A 118 -18.08 -5.68 5.14
CA PHE A 118 -17.02 -5.26 4.23
C PHE A 118 -15.73 -5.00 5.01
N ARG A 119 -14.61 -5.51 4.52
CA ARG A 119 -13.28 -5.32 5.12
C ARG A 119 -12.38 -4.55 4.16
N PHE A 120 -11.83 -3.45 4.64
CA PHE A 120 -10.90 -2.61 3.90
C PHE A 120 -9.58 -2.53 4.64
N VAL A 121 -8.49 -2.52 3.88
CA VAL A 121 -7.17 -2.24 4.41
C VAL A 121 -6.82 -0.80 4.09
N TYR A 122 -6.66 0.01 5.13
CA TYR A 122 -6.19 1.37 5.00
C TYR A 122 -4.69 1.44 5.29
N ARG A 123 -3.94 1.93 4.31
CA ARG A 123 -2.52 2.28 4.43
C ARG A 123 -2.40 3.77 4.12
N PRO A 124 -2.26 4.64 5.14
CA PRO A 124 -2.22 6.07 4.92
C PRO A 124 -1.03 6.49 4.04
N ASP A 125 -1.24 7.47 3.17
CA ASP A 125 -0.15 8.18 2.51
C ASP A 125 0.51 9.15 3.50
N SER A 126 1.81 9.38 3.36
CA SER A 126 2.57 10.36 4.16
C SER A 126 1.98 11.77 4.17
N ASN A 127 1.20 12.15 3.15
CA ASN A 127 0.58 13.46 3.03
C ASN A 127 -0.76 13.57 3.78
N VAL A 128 -1.32 12.47 4.28
CA VAL A 128 -2.57 12.47 5.06
C VAL A 128 -2.30 13.03 6.45
N SER A 129 -3.02 14.08 6.83
CA SER A 129 -2.85 14.77 8.12
C SER A 129 -3.81 14.28 9.21
N ASP A 130 -4.92 13.66 8.84
CA ASP A 130 -5.97 13.21 9.74
C ASP A 130 -6.50 11.81 9.41
N GLY A 131 -7.20 11.19 10.37
CA GLY A 131 -7.79 9.87 10.19
C GLY A 131 -9.14 9.90 9.48
N SER A 132 -9.44 10.94 8.71
CA SER A 132 -10.75 11.15 8.11
C SER A 132 -10.97 10.16 6.95
N LEU A 133 -12.12 9.51 6.95
CA LEU A 133 -12.53 8.51 5.98
C LEU A 133 -13.92 8.86 5.44
N LEU A 134 -14.10 8.73 4.13
CA LEU A 134 -15.39 8.80 3.47
C LEU A 134 -15.83 7.40 3.06
N ILE A 135 -17.03 7.00 3.48
CA ILE A 135 -17.70 5.76 3.08
C ILE A 135 -18.81 6.11 2.10
N CYS A 136 -18.61 5.78 0.83
CA CYS A 136 -19.53 6.13 -0.24
C CYS A 136 -20.22 4.90 -0.83
N SER A 137 -21.50 5.04 -1.14
CA SER A 137 -22.24 4.06 -1.92
C SER A 137 -22.04 4.26 -3.42
N GLN A 138 -21.96 3.17 -4.19
CA GLN A 138 -21.94 3.25 -5.65
C GLN A 138 -23.31 3.59 -6.27
N ASP A 139 -24.39 3.33 -5.53
CA ASP A 139 -25.77 3.51 -6.01
C ASP A 139 -26.32 4.91 -5.71
N ARG A 140 -25.46 5.83 -5.26
CA ARG A 140 -25.75 7.23 -4.90
C ARG A 140 -26.62 7.46 -3.66
N ASP A 141 -27.15 6.39 -3.06
CA ASP A 141 -27.89 6.45 -1.80
C ASP A 141 -26.95 6.46 -0.59
N ILE A 142 -27.29 7.21 0.45
CA ILE A 142 -26.51 7.23 1.70
C ILE A 142 -26.54 5.81 2.32
N PRO A 143 -25.39 5.17 2.57
CA PRO A 143 -25.36 3.82 3.10
C PRO A 143 -25.84 3.78 4.56
N ASN A 144 -26.77 2.87 4.88
CA ASN A 144 -27.23 2.67 6.25
C ASN A 144 -26.24 1.78 7.02
N ILE A 145 -25.32 2.42 7.75
CA ILE A 145 -24.27 1.76 8.54
C ILE A 145 -24.85 1.22 9.85
N VAL A 146 -24.80 -0.11 10.01
CA VAL A 146 -25.18 -0.83 11.23
C VAL A 146 -24.03 -0.86 12.23
N SER A 147 -22.80 -1.08 11.75
CA SER A 147 -21.60 -1.03 12.58
C SER A 147 -20.39 -0.58 11.77
N LEU A 148 -19.52 0.21 12.41
CA LEU A 148 -18.25 0.67 11.87
C LEU A 148 -17.17 0.45 12.93
N GLN A 149 -16.16 -0.35 12.59
CA GLN A 149 -15.04 -0.65 13.48
C GLN A 149 -13.72 -0.38 12.76
N SER A 150 -12.75 0.15 13.49
CA SER A 150 -11.38 0.31 13.01
C SER A 150 -10.43 -0.36 14.00
N TYR A 151 -9.51 -1.16 13.48
CA TYR A 151 -8.47 -1.82 14.24
C TYR A 151 -7.12 -1.40 13.69
N GLU A 152 -6.22 -0.95 14.57
CA GLU A 152 -4.81 -0.79 14.19
C GLU A 152 -4.24 -2.17 13.84
N MET A 153 -3.80 -2.32 12.59
CA MET A 153 -3.09 -3.52 12.18
C MET A 153 -1.64 -3.41 12.61
N ILE A 154 -1.37 -3.98 13.78
CA ILE A 154 -0.02 -4.31 14.18
C ILE A 154 0.34 -5.55 13.36
N SER A 155 1.34 -5.46 12.48
CA SER A 155 1.94 -6.62 11.83
C SER A 155 3.26 -6.95 12.54
N PRO A 156 3.26 -7.52 13.75
CA PRO A 156 4.48 -8.06 14.30
C PRO A 156 4.73 -9.40 13.61
N VAL A 157 5.91 -9.59 13.03
CA VAL A 157 6.42 -10.94 12.79
C VAL A 157 6.77 -11.50 14.17
N LEU A 158 5.79 -12.07 14.88
CA LEU A 158 6.01 -12.79 16.14
C LEU A 158 6.72 -14.11 15.83
N LYS A 159 8.05 -14.11 15.84
CA LYS A 159 8.82 -15.36 15.97
C LYS A 159 8.96 -15.65 17.46
N ALA A 160 8.11 -16.53 17.99
CA ALA A 160 8.22 -17.01 19.36
C ALA A 160 9.48 -17.87 19.48
N VAL A 161 10.51 -17.33 20.14
CA VAL A 161 11.63 -18.13 20.60
C VAL A 161 11.23 -18.68 21.97
N THR A 162 11.20 -20.00 22.10
CA THR A 162 10.71 -20.71 23.28
C THR A 162 11.35 -20.22 24.59
N ASN A 163 10.51 -19.94 25.60
CA ASN A 163 10.87 -19.78 27.03
C ASN A 163 12.06 -18.85 27.36
N ILE A 164 12.11 -17.65 26.79
CA ILE A 164 13.08 -16.63 27.21
C ILE A 164 12.47 -15.77 28.32
N SER A 165 13.10 -15.76 29.51
CA SER A 165 12.84 -14.76 30.54
C SER A 165 13.38 -13.43 30.04
N LEU A 166 12.48 -12.48 29.77
CA LEU A 166 12.81 -11.15 29.23
C LEU A 166 13.81 -10.36 30.11
N ASP A 167 13.93 -10.76 31.38
CA ASP A 167 14.78 -10.14 32.39
C ASP A 167 16.25 -10.57 32.29
N LYS A 168 16.57 -11.55 31.42
CA LYS A 168 17.92 -12.15 31.27
C LYS A 168 18.42 -12.23 29.83
N ILE A 169 17.92 -11.41 28.90
CA ILE A 169 18.45 -11.40 27.53
C ILE A 169 19.85 -10.80 27.53
N ASP A 170 20.87 -11.64 27.46
CA ASP A 170 22.24 -11.22 27.21
C ASP A 170 22.34 -10.85 25.72
N ASN A 171 22.76 -9.62 25.41
CA ASN A 171 22.86 -9.20 24.02
C ASN A 171 23.96 -9.99 23.31
N ALA A 172 23.63 -10.60 22.16
CA ALA A 172 24.63 -11.27 21.34
C ALA A 172 25.76 -10.30 20.97
N GLN A 173 27.00 -10.71 21.22
CA GLN A 173 28.16 -10.00 20.72
C GLN A 173 28.29 -10.27 19.22
N VAL A 174 28.44 -9.22 18.42
CA VAL A 174 28.57 -9.31 16.97
C VAL A 174 29.80 -8.52 16.55
N ASP A 175 30.69 -9.19 15.83
CA ASP A 175 31.80 -8.56 15.09
C ASP A 175 31.65 -8.92 13.60
N TYR A 176 32.12 -8.04 12.72
CA TYR A 176 32.00 -8.27 11.28
C TYR A 176 33.11 -7.62 10.48
N LYS A 177 33.43 -8.27 9.35
CA LYS A 177 34.34 -7.77 8.33
C LYS A 177 33.64 -7.73 6.99
N LYS A 178 33.40 -6.52 6.49
CA LYS A 178 32.92 -6.31 5.12
C LYS A 178 34.04 -6.61 4.14
N ILE A 179 33.92 -7.68 3.36
CA ILE A 179 34.87 -8.01 2.29
C ILE A 179 34.51 -7.21 1.04
N ASN A 180 33.23 -7.16 0.70
CA ASN A 180 32.68 -6.33 -0.38
C ASN A 180 31.18 -6.07 -0.13
N PRO A 181 30.48 -5.26 -0.95
CA PRO A 181 29.06 -4.94 -0.75
C PRO A 181 28.12 -6.16 -0.72
N THR A 182 28.53 -7.28 -1.29
CA THR A 182 27.75 -8.53 -1.41
C THR A 182 28.25 -9.66 -0.52
N TYR A 183 29.26 -9.41 0.33
CA TYR A 183 29.93 -10.46 1.11
C TYR A 183 30.51 -9.92 2.41
N TYR A 184 30.06 -10.49 3.53
CA TYR A 184 30.46 -10.14 4.88
C TYR A 184 30.86 -11.40 5.63
N GLU A 185 31.96 -11.34 6.37
CA GLU A 185 32.28 -12.33 7.40
C GLU A 185 31.75 -11.79 8.73
N VAL A 186 31.04 -12.62 9.48
CA VAL A 186 30.37 -12.22 10.73
C VAL A 186 30.72 -13.22 11.82
N SER A 187 31.20 -12.73 12.96
CA SER A 187 31.45 -13.52 14.16
C SER A 187 30.41 -13.15 15.21
N THR A 188 29.77 -14.15 15.81
CA THR A 188 28.72 -13.95 16.81
C THR A 188 29.00 -14.79 18.06
N ALA A 189 28.74 -14.24 19.24
CA ALA A 189 28.74 -14.97 20.49
C ALA A 189 27.47 -14.66 21.29
N SER A 190 26.66 -15.67 21.59
CA SER A 190 25.42 -15.53 22.37
C SER A 190 25.13 -16.80 23.16
N LYS A 191 24.50 -16.67 24.32
CA LYS A 191 23.99 -17.81 25.13
C LYS A 191 22.53 -18.14 24.82
N ASP A 192 21.81 -17.19 24.24
CA ASP A 192 20.40 -17.31 23.87
C ASP A 192 20.24 -17.12 22.35
N PRO A 193 19.15 -17.62 21.74
CA PRO A 193 18.85 -17.32 20.35
C PRO A 193 18.70 -15.81 20.13
N TYR A 194 19.11 -15.33 18.97
CA TYR A 194 19.19 -13.90 18.69
C TYR A 194 18.72 -13.57 17.28
N ILE A 195 18.39 -12.29 17.07
CA ILE A 195 18.07 -11.76 15.75
C ILE A 195 19.31 -11.05 15.22
N LEU A 196 19.88 -11.56 14.14
CA LEU A 196 20.94 -10.89 13.40
C LEU A 196 20.30 -9.97 12.35
N VAL A 197 20.63 -8.68 12.38
CA VAL A 197 20.05 -7.67 11.48
C VAL A 197 21.12 -7.11 10.55
N LEU A 198 20.82 -7.08 9.26
CA LEU A 198 21.55 -6.36 8.23
C LEU A 198 20.71 -5.15 7.79
N ARG A 199 21.25 -3.95 8.02
CA ARG A 199 20.64 -2.65 7.67
C ARG A 199 20.76 -2.32 6.18
N GLU A 200 20.28 -3.24 5.36
CA GLU A 200 20.16 -3.13 3.90
C GLU A 200 18.72 -3.43 3.53
N ARG A 201 18.25 -2.93 2.38
CA ARG A 201 16.91 -3.22 1.87
C ARG A 201 16.69 -4.72 1.77
N PHE A 202 15.54 -5.19 2.26
CA PHE A 202 15.16 -6.59 2.31
C PHE A 202 15.22 -7.19 0.91
N SER A 203 15.91 -8.32 0.81
CA SER A 203 15.96 -9.10 -0.42
C SER A 203 16.06 -10.58 -0.08
N PRO A 204 15.19 -11.44 -0.64
CA PRO A 204 15.20 -12.88 -0.37
C PRO A 204 16.47 -13.59 -0.87
N PHE A 205 17.35 -12.87 -1.57
CA PHE A 205 18.60 -13.42 -2.09
C PHE A 205 19.81 -13.20 -1.18
N TRP A 206 19.65 -12.50 -0.05
CA TRP A 206 20.62 -12.52 1.04
C TRP A 206 20.52 -13.84 1.80
N ILE A 207 21.65 -14.48 2.03
CA ILE A 207 21.73 -15.69 2.85
C ILE A 207 22.75 -15.55 3.96
N LEU A 208 22.48 -16.24 5.07
CA LEU A 208 23.37 -16.40 6.21
C LEU A 208 23.72 -17.87 6.34
N HIS A 209 25.00 -18.23 6.21
CA HIS A 209 25.45 -19.62 6.26
C HIS A 209 26.75 -19.78 7.05
N PRO A 210 27.10 -20.99 7.52
CA PRO A 210 28.37 -21.23 8.19
C PRO A 210 29.57 -20.89 7.30
N LYS A 211 30.61 -20.26 7.86
CA LYS A 211 31.81 -19.85 7.11
C LYS A 211 32.52 -21.00 6.39
N ASN A 212 32.49 -22.20 6.98
CA ASN A 212 33.12 -23.40 6.43
C ASN A 212 32.23 -24.17 5.45
N SER A 213 31.03 -23.69 5.12
CA SER A 213 30.16 -24.38 4.15
C SER A 213 30.41 -23.89 2.71
N PRO A 214 30.69 -24.80 1.75
CA PRO A 214 30.79 -24.45 0.35
C PRO A 214 29.52 -23.82 -0.22
N TRP A 215 29.67 -22.78 -1.05
CA TRP A 215 28.55 -21.98 -1.59
C TRP A 215 27.43 -22.80 -2.24
N TYR A 216 27.77 -23.89 -2.95
CA TYR A 216 26.78 -24.73 -3.64
C TYR A 216 25.88 -25.47 -2.64
N LYS A 217 26.38 -25.83 -1.45
CA LYS A 217 25.55 -26.46 -0.41
C LYS A 217 24.51 -25.47 0.14
N ASN A 218 24.88 -24.20 0.28
CA ASN A 218 23.97 -23.17 0.81
C ASN A 218 22.84 -22.83 -0.17
N ILE A 219 23.09 -23.00 -1.47
CA ILE A 219 22.09 -22.75 -2.53
C ILE A 219 21.24 -23.99 -2.80
N PHE A 220 21.87 -25.16 -3.00
CA PHE A 220 21.18 -26.37 -3.46
C PHE A 220 20.79 -27.33 -2.33
N LEU A 221 21.50 -27.32 -1.20
CA LEU A 221 21.28 -28.23 -0.07
C LEU A 221 20.74 -27.52 1.19
N ARG A 222 20.46 -26.21 1.10
CA ARG A 222 19.96 -25.36 2.20
C ARG A 222 20.77 -25.46 3.50
N GLU A 223 22.09 -25.56 3.39
CA GLU A 223 22.99 -25.51 4.57
C GLU A 223 23.16 -24.06 5.07
N ARG A 224 22.08 -23.44 5.53
CA ARG A 224 21.99 -22.02 5.89
C ARG A 224 20.95 -21.78 6.98
N VAL A 225 20.90 -20.58 7.51
CA VAL A 225 19.83 -20.15 8.41
C VAL A 225 18.60 -19.80 7.57
N ASP A 226 17.58 -20.66 7.58
CA ASP A 226 16.37 -20.49 6.78
C ASP A 226 15.37 -19.46 7.38
N ASN A 227 15.55 -19.07 8.63
CA ASN A 227 14.66 -18.14 9.33
C ASN A 227 14.90 -16.65 8.96
N HIS A 228 14.95 -16.33 7.66
CA HIS A 228 15.10 -14.97 7.11
C HIS A 228 13.76 -14.22 7.02
N PHE A 229 13.73 -12.94 7.37
CA PHE A 229 12.51 -12.11 7.36
C PHE A 229 12.86 -10.62 7.30
N ALA A 230 11.85 -9.79 7.00
CA ALA A 230 11.98 -8.35 7.05
C ALA A 230 11.77 -7.84 8.49
N ILE A 231 12.67 -6.99 8.98
CA ILE A 231 12.49 -6.24 10.24
C ILE A 231 12.35 -4.74 9.93
N ASN A 232 11.62 -4.00 10.77
CA ASN A 232 11.33 -2.57 10.55
C ASN A 232 10.68 -2.25 9.19
N GLY A 233 10.02 -3.23 8.57
CA GLY A 233 9.34 -3.09 7.28
C GLY A 233 10.24 -3.14 6.04
N TYR A 234 11.57 -3.07 6.18
CA TYR A 234 12.47 -3.04 5.02
C TYR A 234 13.88 -3.61 5.23
N GLU A 235 14.30 -4.00 6.44
CA GLU A 235 15.66 -4.48 6.70
C GLU A 235 15.74 -6.01 6.66
N ASN A 236 16.91 -6.57 6.39
CA ASN A 236 17.10 -8.03 6.42
C ASN A 236 17.37 -8.51 7.85
N ALA A 237 16.69 -9.57 8.29
CA ALA A 237 16.90 -10.17 9.60
C ALA A 237 16.87 -11.71 9.55
N TRP A 238 17.66 -12.35 10.42
CA TRP A 238 17.69 -13.79 10.61
C TRP A 238 17.49 -14.13 12.08
N LEU A 239 16.60 -15.08 12.38
CA LEU A 239 16.53 -15.69 13.71
C LEU A 239 17.55 -16.83 13.77
N VAL A 240 18.55 -16.68 14.63
CA VAL A 240 19.63 -17.64 14.80
C VAL A 240 19.44 -18.38 16.12
N ASP A 241 19.17 -19.68 16.02
CA ASP A 241 18.90 -20.55 17.18
C ASP A 241 20.18 -21.11 17.84
N LYS A 242 21.36 -20.79 17.28
CA LYS A 242 22.64 -21.33 17.75
C LYS A 242 23.19 -20.49 18.90
N THR A 243 23.41 -21.14 20.05
CA THR A 243 23.71 -20.50 21.35
C THR A 243 25.19 -20.60 21.77
N ASP A 244 26.12 -20.48 20.81
CA ASP A 244 27.57 -20.53 21.07
C ASP A 244 28.31 -19.58 20.11
N GLN A 245 29.63 -19.43 20.31
CA GLN A 245 30.49 -18.75 19.33
C GLN A 245 30.38 -19.41 17.95
N ALA A 246 30.10 -18.59 16.94
CA ALA A 246 29.90 -19.05 15.58
C ALA A 246 30.42 -18.05 14.54
N GLU A 247 31.03 -18.61 13.50
CA GLU A 247 31.52 -17.89 12.33
C GLU A 247 30.55 -18.09 11.16
N TRP A 248 30.02 -16.98 10.68
CA TRP A 248 29.04 -16.91 9.60
C TRP A 248 29.58 -16.13 8.41
N VAL A 249 28.96 -16.39 7.27
CA VAL A 249 29.10 -15.60 6.06
C VAL A 249 27.71 -15.13 5.66
N LEU A 250 27.62 -13.83 5.41
CA LEU A 250 26.44 -13.18 4.87
C LEU A 250 26.71 -12.79 3.41
N GLU A 251 25.98 -13.41 2.49
CA GLU A 251 26.28 -13.38 1.05
C GLU A 251 25.04 -13.07 0.22
N TYR A 252 25.21 -12.24 -0.82
CA TYR A 252 24.17 -11.94 -1.81
C TYR A 252 24.30 -12.86 -3.03
N ILE A 253 23.42 -13.86 -3.12
CA ILE A 253 23.46 -14.92 -4.15
C ILE A 253 23.54 -14.42 -5.61
N PRO A 254 22.81 -13.39 -6.05
CA PRO A 254 22.73 -13.02 -7.46
C PRO A 254 24.10 -12.68 -8.04
N GLN A 255 25.01 -12.15 -7.20
CA GLN A 255 26.39 -11.89 -7.59
C GLN A 255 27.13 -13.17 -8.03
N ARG A 256 26.97 -14.28 -7.29
CA ARG A 256 27.56 -15.58 -7.67
C ARG A 256 26.93 -16.15 -8.94
N LEU A 257 25.60 -16.08 -9.05
CA LEU A 257 24.90 -16.59 -10.22
C LEU A 257 25.30 -15.84 -11.49
N PHE A 258 25.50 -14.52 -11.38
CA PHE A 258 26.02 -13.70 -12.47
C PHE A 258 27.42 -14.14 -12.92
N TYR A 259 28.34 -14.37 -11.97
CA TYR A 259 29.69 -14.86 -12.30
C TYR A 259 29.67 -16.25 -12.94
N ALA A 260 28.89 -17.18 -12.39
CA ALA A 260 28.75 -18.52 -12.94
C ALA A 260 28.16 -18.49 -14.37
N GLY A 261 27.11 -17.69 -14.58
CA GLY A 261 26.51 -17.47 -15.89
C GLY A 261 27.49 -16.89 -16.90
N SER A 262 28.28 -15.89 -16.50
CA SER A 262 29.29 -15.27 -17.35
C SER A 262 30.35 -16.28 -17.83
N VAL A 263 30.82 -17.15 -16.93
CA VAL A 263 31.78 -18.21 -17.27
C VAL A 263 31.16 -19.19 -18.27
N ILE A 264 29.93 -19.64 -18.04
CA ILE A 264 29.21 -20.54 -18.95
C ILE A 264 29.07 -19.88 -20.33
N SER A 265 28.63 -18.62 -20.40
CA SER A 265 28.48 -17.88 -21.66
C SER A 265 29.79 -17.77 -22.44
N ILE A 266 30.91 -17.48 -21.76
CA ILE A 266 32.24 -17.43 -22.40
C ILE A 266 32.62 -18.80 -22.97
N ILE A 267 32.43 -19.88 -22.20
CA ILE A 267 32.73 -21.24 -22.66
C ILE A 267 31.87 -21.60 -23.88
N THR A 268 30.57 -21.31 -23.84
CA THR A 268 29.65 -21.55 -24.96
C THR A 268 30.05 -20.76 -26.20
N LEU A 269 30.47 -19.50 -26.04
CA LEU A 269 30.94 -18.66 -27.13
C LEU A 269 32.24 -19.19 -27.76
N VAL A 270 33.20 -19.62 -26.94
CA VAL A 270 34.46 -20.20 -27.43
C VAL A 270 34.20 -21.52 -28.18
N LEU A 271 33.33 -22.38 -27.64
CA LEU A 271 32.96 -23.64 -28.29
C LEU A 271 32.23 -23.41 -29.62
N SER A 272 31.29 -22.46 -29.66
CA SER A 272 30.54 -22.16 -30.88
C SER A 272 31.43 -21.57 -31.97
N LEU A 273 32.33 -20.64 -31.63
CA LEU A 273 33.35 -20.11 -32.54
C LEU A 273 34.27 -21.20 -33.06
N GLY A 274 34.75 -22.10 -32.19
CA GLY A 274 35.59 -23.24 -32.59
C GLY A 274 34.88 -24.17 -33.59
N LEU A 275 33.59 -24.44 -33.38
CA LEU A 275 32.77 -25.22 -34.31
C LEU A 275 32.59 -24.53 -35.67
N VAL A 276 32.35 -23.21 -35.68
CA VAL A 276 32.21 -22.42 -36.92
C VAL A 276 33.52 -22.40 -37.71
N LEU A 277 34.65 -22.16 -37.04
CA LEU A 277 35.97 -22.17 -37.68
C LEU A 277 36.31 -23.55 -38.26
N LYS A 278 36.00 -24.63 -37.53
CA LYS A 278 36.17 -26.00 -38.03
C LYS A 278 35.27 -26.30 -39.23
N HIS A 279 34.04 -25.79 -39.25
CA HIS A 279 33.12 -25.96 -40.37
C HIS A 279 33.61 -25.21 -41.63
N ASN A 280 34.06 -23.96 -41.46
CA ASN A 280 34.55 -23.15 -42.57
C ASN A 280 35.91 -23.64 -43.11
N GLY A 281 36.80 -24.14 -42.25
CA GLY A 281 38.08 -24.75 -42.67
C GLY A 281 37.91 -26.02 -43.51
N LYS A 282 36.81 -26.77 -43.33
CA LYS A 282 36.49 -27.95 -44.15
C LYS A 282 35.92 -27.62 -45.53
N LYS A 283 35.48 -26.38 -45.79
CA LYS A 283 34.98 -25.96 -47.12
C LYS A 283 36.09 -25.53 -48.08
N HIS A 284 37.32 -25.36 -47.60
CA HIS A 284 38.46 -24.89 -48.38
C HIS A 284 39.62 -25.91 -48.50
N SER A 285 39.38 -27.18 -48.15
CA SER A 285 40.27 -28.32 -48.41
C SER A 285 39.51 -29.38 -49.21
#